data_AF-A0A1I1JKQ2-F1
#
_entry.id   AF-A0A1I1JKQ2-F1
#
_cell.length_a   1.000
_cell.length_b   1.000
_cell.length_c   1.000
_cell.angle_alpha   90.00
_cell.angle_beta   90.00
_cell.angle_gamma   90.00
#
_symmetry.space_group_name_H-M   'P 1'
#
loop_
_entity.id
_entity.type
_entity.pdbx_description
1 polymer ?
#
loop_
_entity_poly.entity_id
_entity_poly.type
_entity_poly.pdbx_seq_one_letter_code
_entity_poly.pdbx_strand_id
1 'polypeptide(L)'
;MWIMSQGKEDLVKCVAFSVAKNIGGKKKHALTGTVSNGIWGRKEIILGLYETKETALNELANIQAGIANNSKVFEMSDENLAELENNG
;
A
#
# COMPACT_ATOMS: atom_id res chain seq x y z
N MET A 1 -6.50 -2.56 6.75
CA MET A 1 -5.84 -2.20 5.48
C MET A 1 -6.03 -0.70 5.22
N TRP A 2 -4.99 0.13 5.41
CA TRP A 2 -5.07 1.60 5.30
C TRP A 2 -4.50 2.13 3.98
N ILE A 3 -4.04 1.24 3.10
CA ILE A 3 -3.55 1.55 1.75
C ILE A 3 -4.72 1.89 0.78
N MET A 4 -5.97 1.75 1.21
CA MET A 4 -7.13 1.82 0.30
C MET A 4 -7.62 3.21 -0.11
N SER A 5 -7.30 4.31 0.59
CA SER A 5 -8.06 5.55 0.39
C SER A 5 -7.45 6.61 -0.53
N GLN A 6 -6.17 6.52 -0.92
CA GLN A 6 -5.56 7.54 -1.78
C GLN A 6 -4.70 6.93 -2.89
N GLY A 7 -5.33 6.65 -4.03
CA GLY A 7 -4.63 6.44 -5.31
C GLY A 7 -4.20 4.99 -5.60
N LYS A 8 -5.16 4.08 -5.80
CA LYS A 8 -4.87 2.73 -6.36
C LYS A 8 -4.01 2.79 -7.64
N GLU A 9 -4.22 3.81 -8.48
CA GLU A 9 -3.45 4.03 -9.70
C GLU A 9 -1.96 4.25 -9.46
N ASP A 10 -1.61 4.93 -8.37
CA ASP A 10 -0.21 5.23 -8.07
C ASP A 10 0.50 4.02 -7.46
N LEU A 11 -0.25 3.12 -6.82
CA LEU A 11 0.27 1.87 -6.28
C LEU A 11 0.74 0.92 -7.39
N VAL A 12 -0.05 0.81 -8.48
CA VAL A 12 0.31 -0.02 -9.64
C VAL A 12 1.55 0.51 -10.37
N LYS A 13 1.79 1.83 -10.29
CA LYS A 13 2.94 2.49 -10.89
C LYS A 13 4.21 2.43 -10.02
N CYS A 14 4.11 1.89 -8.80
CA CYS A 14 5.26 1.78 -7.90
C CYS A 14 6.25 0.72 -8.40
N VAL A 15 7.50 1.13 -8.61
CA VAL A 15 8.62 0.24 -8.96
C VAL A 15 9.40 -0.24 -7.75
N ALA A 16 9.23 0.42 -6.60
CA ALA A 16 9.88 0.05 -5.34
C ALA A 16 9.01 0.48 -4.15
N PHE A 17 9.20 -0.22 -3.03
CA PHE A 17 8.53 0.05 -1.76
C PHE A 17 9.56 0.12 -0.63
N SER A 18 9.38 1.03 0.32
CA SER A 18 10.30 1.19 1.47
C SER A 18 9.61 1.73 2.71
N VAL A 19 10.26 1.62 3.86
CA VAL A 19 9.81 2.24 5.11
C VAL A 19 10.70 3.44 5.43
N ALA A 20 10.11 4.63 5.45
CA ALA A 20 10.74 5.88 5.80
C ALA A 20 10.29 6.38 7.18
N LYS A 21 11.02 7.34 7.74
CA LYS A 21 10.61 8.05 8.96
C LYS A 21 9.67 9.20 8.59
N ASN A 22 8.51 9.26 9.23
CA ASN A 22 7.60 10.39 9.12
C ASN A 22 7.95 11.46 10.16
N ILE A 23 8.40 12.62 9.70
CA ILE A 23 8.80 13.74 10.55
C ILE A 23 7.61 14.68 10.72
N GLY A 24 7.28 15.05 11.96
CA GLY A 24 6.20 16.00 12.28
C GLY A 24 4.84 15.38 12.64
N GLY A 25 4.58 14.10 12.34
CA GLY A 25 3.32 13.42 12.69
C GLY A 25 3.37 12.63 14.02
N LYS A 26 2.19 12.24 14.55
CA LYS A 26 2.09 11.25 15.66
C LYS A 26 2.62 9.89 15.23
N LYS A 27 2.25 9.46 14.03
CA LYS A 27 2.74 8.25 13.36
C LYS A 27 4.14 8.50 12.81
N LYS A 28 5.17 7.88 13.38
CA LYS A 28 6.59 8.17 13.07
C LYS A 28 7.16 7.36 11.92
N HIS A 29 6.39 6.44 11.34
CA HIS A 29 6.81 5.58 10.25
C HIS A 29 5.88 5.74 9.06
N ALA A 30 6.45 5.78 7.86
CA ALA A 30 5.73 5.85 6.60
C ALA A 30 6.13 4.69 5.72
N LEU A 31 5.16 4.00 5.13
CA LEU A 31 5.40 3.17 3.97
C LEU A 31 5.38 4.09 2.75
N THR A 32 6.43 4.06 1.96
CA THR A 32 6.55 4.85 0.74
C THR A 32 6.67 3.95 -0.47
N GLY A 33 6.09 4.41 -1.58
CA GLY A 33 6.26 3.84 -2.90
C GLY A 33 7.09 4.77 -3.76
N THR A 34 7.93 4.22 -4.63
CA THR A 34 8.66 4.99 -5.64
C THR A 34 7.98 4.79 -6.98
N VAL A 35 7.55 5.89 -7.61
CA VAL A 35 7.02 5.90 -8.98
C VAL A 35 7.99 6.62 -9.92
N SER A 36 7.98 6.27 -11.20
CA SER A 36 8.68 7.05 -12.22
C SER A 36 7.99 8.39 -12.42
N ASN A 37 8.78 9.47 -12.47
CA ASN A 37 8.30 10.83 -12.74
C ASN A 37 8.85 11.36 -14.09
N GLY A 38 8.97 10.46 -15.07
CA GLY A 38 9.51 10.78 -16.39
C GLY A 38 10.95 11.32 -16.31
N ILE A 39 11.20 12.45 -16.99
CA ILE A 39 12.53 13.10 -17.07
C ILE A 39 13.00 13.61 -15.70
N TRP A 40 12.08 13.88 -14.78
CA TRP A 40 12.38 14.37 -13.43
C TRP A 40 12.81 13.25 -12.46
N GLY A 41 13.00 12.02 -12.96
CA GLY A 41 13.57 10.92 -12.20
C GLY A 41 12.52 10.16 -11.40
N ARG A 42 12.72 10.05 -10.09
CA ARG A 42 11.91 9.23 -9.19
C ARG A 42 11.11 10.12 -8.24
N LYS A 43 9.83 9.82 -8.06
CA LYS A 43 8.96 10.45 -7.08
C LYS A 43 8.62 9.45 -5.99
N GLU A 44 8.76 9.87 -4.74
CA GLU A 44 8.25 9.10 -3.61
C GLU A 44 6.82 9.54 -3.27
N ILE A 45 5.97 8.57 -2.99
CA ILE A 45 4.60 8.77 -2.52
C ILE A 45 4.40 8.05 -1.20
N ILE A 46 3.59 8.62 -0.31
CA ILE A 46 3.24 8.00 0.97
C ILE A 46 2.05 7.06 0.72
N LEU A 47 2.24 5.78 0.99
CA LEU A 47 1.22 4.74 0.86
C LEU A 47 0.49 4.47 2.18
N GLY A 48 1.16 4.74 3.30
CA GLY A 48 0.57 4.56 4.61
C GLY A 48 1.42 5.13 5.73
N LEU A 49 0.80 5.46 6.86
CA LEU A 49 1.46 5.95 8.05
C LEU A 49 1.17 5.02 9.24
N TYR A 50 2.20 4.77 10.04
CA TYR A 50 2.22 3.78 11.11
C TYR A 50 2.85 4.35 12.39
N GLU A 51 2.34 3.90 13.54
CA GLU A 51 2.85 4.28 14.86
C GLU A 51 4.18 3.61 15.17
N THR A 52 4.29 2.32 14.84
CA THR A 52 5.50 1.52 15.08
C THR A 52 6.15 1.12 13.76
N LYS A 53 7.48 0.90 13.81
CA LYS A 53 8.25 0.38 12.67
C LYS A 53 7.80 -1.03 12.30
N GLU A 54 7.48 -1.85 13.28
CA GLU A 54 7.05 -3.23 13.10
C GLU A 54 5.77 -3.33 12.28
N THR A 55 4.76 -2.52 12.57
CA THR A 55 3.52 -2.50 11.78
C THR A 55 3.78 -2.07 10.33
N ALA A 56 4.67 -1.09 10.12
CA ALA A 56 5.04 -0.68 8.76
C ALA A 56 5.80 -1.78 7.99
N LEU A 57 6.66 -2.53 8.67
CA LEU A 57 7.40 -3.65 8.09
C LEU A 57 6.50 -4.85 7.78
N ASN A 58 5.55 -5.17 8.65
CA ASN A 58 4.56 -6.22 8.41
C ASN A 58 3.73 -5.92 7.16
N GLU A 59 3.30 -4.66 6.98
CA GLU A 59 2.58 -4.28 5.77
C GLU A 59 3.47 -4.38 4.52
N LEU A 60 4.73 -3.94 4.60
CA LEU A 60 5.69 -4.09 3.50
C LEU A 60 5.88 -5.56 3.12
N ALA A 61 6.00 -6.45 4.11
CA ALA A 61 6.11 -7.89 3.88
C ALA A 61 4.86 -8.46 3.19
N ASN A 62 3.66 -8.03 3.59
CA ASN A 62 2.41 -8.42 2.94
C ASN A 62 2.36 -7.99 1.47
N ILE A 63 2.80 -6.77 1.17
CA ILE A 63 2.90 -6.27 -0.22
C ILE A 63 3.89 -7.12 -1.02
N GLN A 64 5.08 -7.37 -0.48
CA GLN A 64 6.10 -8.19 -1.13
C GLN A 64 5.59 -9.61 -1.40
N ALA A 65 4.90 -10.23 -0.44
CA ALA A 65 4.28 -11.54 -0.61
C ALA A 65 3.18 -11.52 -1.69
N GLY A 66 2.35 -10.47 -1.73
CA GLY A 66 1.32 -10.31 -2.77
C GLY A 66 1.90 -10.19 -4.18
N ILE A 67 2.99 -9.42 -4.33
CA ILE A 67 3.71 -9.28 -5.61
C ILE A 67 4.39 -10.59 -6.01
N ALA A 68 5.12 -11.24 -5.09
CA ALA A 68 5.86 -12.46 -5.38
C ALA A 68 4.96 -13.61 -5.83
N ASN A 69 3.75 -13.71 -5.26
CA ASN A 69 2.79 -14.74 -5.61
C ASN A 69 1.96 -14.39 -6.87
N ASN A 70 2.25 -13.25 -7.52
CA ASN A 70 1.47 -12.72 -8.64
C ASN A 70 -0.03 -12.69 -8.31
N SER A 71 -0.36 -12.50 -7.03
CA SER A 71 -1.72 -12.58 -6.52
C SER A 71 -2.50 -11.47 -7.21
N LYS A 72 -3.44 -11.84 -8.09
CA LYS A 72 -4.49 -10.92 -8.51
C LYS A 72 -5.15 -10.44 -7.24
N VAL A 73 -4.91 -9.19 -6.87
CA VAL A 73 -5.63 -8.53 -5.78
C VAL A 73 -7.08 -8.56 -6.23
N PHE A 74 -7.87 -9.45 -5.63
CA PHE A 74 -9.30 -9.49 -5.87
C PHE A 74 -9.87 -8.18 -5.34
N GLU A 75 -10.38 -7.35 -6.25
CA GLU A 75 -11.24 -6.25 -5.85
C GLU A 75 -12.45 -6.86 -5.15
N MET A 76 -12.63 -6.53 -3.87
CA MET A 76 -13.99 -6.51 -3.36
C MET A 76 -14.65 -5.27 -3.96
N SER A 77 -15.38 -5.47 -5.06
CA SER A 77 -16.51 -4.60 -5.39
C SER A 77 -17.61 -4.85 -4.37
N ASP A 78 -18.47 -3.85 -4.12
CA ASP A 78 -19.59 -3.97 -3.18
C ASP A 78 -20.54 -5.14 -3.52
N GLU A 79 -20.51 -5.64 -4.76
CA GLU A 79 -21.24 -6.85 -5.19
C GLU A 79 -20.76 -8.12 -4.47
N ASN A 80 -19.46 -8.23 -4.15
CA ASN A 80 -18.88 -9.41 -3.50
C ASN A 80 -19.19 -9.47 -1.98
N LEU A 81 -19.62 -8.36 -1.38
CA LEU A 81 -20.10 -8.32 0.01
C LEU A 81 -21.51 -8.93 0.12
N ALA A 82 -22.37 -8.72 -0.87
CA ALA A 82 -23.73 -9.25 -0.89
C ALA A 82 -23.77 -10.79 -1.05
N GLU A 83 -22.80 -11.39 -1.74
CA GLU A 83 -22.72 -12.86 -1.88
C GLU A 83 -22.26 -13.57 -0.60
N LEU A 84 -21.50 -12.89 0.27
CA LEU A 84 -21.08 -13.44 1.56
C LEU A 84 -22.17 -13.31 2.63
N GLU A 85 -23.01 -12.27 2.56
CA GLU A 85 -24.16 -12.12 3.47
C GLU A 85 -25.32 -13.07 3.15
N ASN A 86 -25.42 -13.60 1.92
CA ASN A 86 -26.48 -14.52 1.51
C ASN A 86 -26.11 -16.01 1.59
N ASN A 87 -24.86 -16.35 1.91
CA ASN A 87 -24.40 -17.74 2.07
C ASN A 87 -23.97 -18.07 3.52
N GLY A 88 -24.39 -17.25 4.49
CA GLY A 88 -24.20 -17.47 5.93
C GLY A 88 -25.47 -17.95 6.62
#